data_AF-A0A3B9EJG7-F1
#
_entry.id   AF-A0A3B9EJG7-F1
#
_cell.length_a   1.000
_cell.length_b   1.000
_cell.length_c   1.000
_cell.angle_alpha   90.00
_cell.angle_beta   90.00
_cell.angle_gamma   90.00
#
_symmetry.space_group_name_H-M   'P 1'
#
loop_
_entity.id
_entity.type
_entity.pdbx_description
1 polymer ?
#
loop_
_entity_poly.entity_id
_entity_poly.type
_entity_poly.pdbx_seq_one_letter_code
_entity_poly.pdbx_strand_id
1 'polypeptide(L)'
;VCRNVVAGSLAQRLGQEEGTPLPRSIIEFYYKKDELNDPMVTEEHITAFNWATTQELDDILAMTVRVNDYLCGMFGAVGITLVDFKIEFGRVWENDFSRVILADEISPDSCRLWDSTTGEKLDKDRFRRDMGDVIESYTEVARRLGIMKDMPTVIQGGLH
;
A
#
# COMPACT_ATOMS: atom_id res chain seq x y z
N VAL A 1 -2.93 5.44 4.47
CA VAL A 1 -1.60 4.99 4.03
C VAL A 1 -0.76 4.70 5.26
N CYS A 2 -0.07 3.57 5.31
CA CYS A 2 0.84 3.20 6.39
C CYS A 2 2.26 3.05 5.84
N ARG A 3 3.25 3.64 6.51
CA ARG A 3 4.64 3.73 6.03
C ARG A 3 5.61 3.15 7.04
N ASN A 4 6.49 2.25 6.59
CA ASN A 4 7.58 1.67 7.37
C ASN A 4 8.94 2.27 6.99
N VAL A 5 9.06 2.77 5.76
CA VAL A 5 10.26 3.39 5.20
C VAL A 5 9.87 4.71 4.55
N VAL A 6 10.74 5.70 4.63
CA VAL A 6 10.57 6.99 3.95
C VAL A 6 10.60 6.77 2.44
N ALA A 7 9.51 7.09 1.75
CA ALA A 7 9.42 7.02 0.29
C ALA A 7 8.32 7.93 -0.25
N GLY A 8 8.29 8.11 -1.57
CA GLY A 8 7.22 8.80 -2.28
C GLY A 8 6.91 10.20 -1.72
N SER A 9 5.63 10.48 -1.48
CA SER A 9 5.18 11.80 -1.01
C SER A 9 5.71 12.18 0.37
N LEU A 10 6.03 11.23 1.25
CA LEU A 10 6.64 11.53 2.55
C LEU A 10 8.05 12.11 2.39
N ALA A 11 8.87 11.47 1.55
CA ALA A 11 10.24 11.90 1.26
C ALA A 11 10.26 13.33 0.70
N GLN A 12 9.41 13.59 -0.31
CA GLN A 12 9.31 14.91 -0.95
C GLN A 12 8.77 15.98 0.00
N ARG A 13 7.68 15.69 0.72
CA ARG A 13 6.99 16.66 1.58
C ARG A 13 7.83 17.10 2.78
N LEU A 14 8.67 16.21 3.32
CA LEU A 14 9.49 16.50 4.51
C LEU A 14 10.99 16.61 4.22
N GLY A 15 11.40 16.56 2.95
CA GLY A 15 12.81 16.62 2.54
C GLY A 15 13.67 15.51 3.15
N GLN A 16 13.09 14.32 3.35
CA GLN A 16 13.77 13.17 3.94
C GLN A 16 14.34 12.26 2.84
N GLU A 17 15.43 11.56 3.15
CA GLU A 17 16.07 10.63 2.22
C GLU A 17 15.20 9.38 2.00
N GLU A 18 14.88 9.08 0.73
CA GLU A 18 14.13 7.87 0.36
C GLU A 18 14.94 6.62 0.72
N GLY A 19 14.27 5.64 1.35
CA GLY A 19 14.91 4.45 1.90
C GLY A 19 15.26 4.54 3.38
N THR A 20 15.12 5.71 4.02
CA THR A 20 15.33 5.83 5.47
C THR A 20 14.31 4.99 6.25
N PRO A 21 14.73 4.01 7.07
CA PRO A 21 13.81 3.22 7.88
C PRO A 21 13.19 4.09 8.96
N LEU A 22 11.87 3.94 9.16
CA LEU A 22 11.18 4.65 10.24
C LEU A 22 11.28 3.85 11.54
N PRO A 23 11.58 4.48 12.68
CA PRO A 23 11.64 3.79 13.98
C PRO A 23 10.27 3.27 14.45
N ARG A 24 9.19 3.81 13.87
CA ARG A 24 7.81 3.37 14.03
C ARG A 24 7.04 3.66 12.74
N SER A 25 6.11 2.79 12.37
CA SER A 25 5.25 3.03 11.23
C SER A 25 4.43 4.31 11.39
N ILE A 26 4.33 5.10 10.32
CA ILE A 26 3.50 6.33 10.28
C ILE A 26 2.21 6.01 9.53
N ILE A 27 1.07 6.40 10.09
CA ILE A 27 -0.24 6.33 9.41
C ILE A 27 -0.65 7.74 8.98
N GLU A 28 -1.01 7.89 7.72
CA GLU A 28 -1.45 9.13 7.10
C GLU A 28 -2.82 8.92 6.43
N PHE A 29 -3.71 9.90 6.59
CA PHE A 29 -5.02 9.91 5.95
C PHE A 29 -5.04 10.81 4.73
N TYR A 30 -5.79 10.41 3.72
CA TYR A 30 -5.93 11.11 2.46
C TYR A 30 -7.40 11.14 2.06
N TYR A 31 -7.88 12.29 1.61
CA TYR A 31 -9.24 12.43 1.10
C TYR A 31 -9.29 11.94 -0.34
N LYS A 32 -9.93 10.79 -0.58
CA LYS A 32 -10.03 10.17 -1.91
C LYS A 32 -10.90 11.04 -2.83
N LYS A 33 -10.24 11.85 -3.66
CA LYS A 33 -10.84 12.79 -4.60
C LYS A 33 -9.80 13.15 -5.66
N ASP A 34 -9.83 12.43 -6.77
CA ASP A 34 -8.86 12.55 -7.87
C ASP A 34 -8.70 13.99 -8.39
N GLU A 35 -9.80 14.75 -8.48
CA GLU A 35 -9.80 16.17 -8.90
C GLU A 35 -8.93 17.07 -8.01
N LEU A 36 -8.71 16.67 -6.76
CA LEU A 36 -7.89 17.39 -5.78
C LEU A 36 -6.51 16.74 -5.56
N ASN A 37 -6.18 15.71 -6.36
CA ASN A 37 -4.97 14.89 -6.21
C ASN A 37 -4.83 14.28 -4.81
N ASP A 38 -5.94 13.78 -4.26
CA ASP A 38 -6.00 13.10 -2.96
C ASP A 38 -5.25 13.84 -1.84
N PRO A 39 -5.76 15.00 -1.37
CA PRO A 39 -5.04 15.80 -0.38
C PRO A 39 -4.93 15.05 0.96
N MET A 40 -3.80 15.24 1.64
CA MET A 40 -3.61 14.72 3.00
C MET A 40 -4.55 15.45 3.97
N VAL A 41 -5.17 14.71 4.88
CA VAL A 41 -6.09 15.23 5.90
C VAL A 41 -5.72 14.76 7.30
N THR A 42 -6.15 15.51 8.31
CA THR A 42 -5.99 15.15 9.73
C THR A 42 -7.23 14.42 10.23
N GLU A 43 -7.14 13.81 11.41
CA GLU A 43 -8.30 13.20 12.10
C GLU A 43 -9.38 14.25 12.40
N GLU A 44 -8.99 15.49 12.63
CA GLU A 44 -9.86 16.64 12.86
C GLU A 44 -10.65 16.99 11.60
N HIS A 45 -10.05 16.93 10.41
CA HIS A 45 -10.82 17.06 9.17
C HIS A 45 -11.84 15.92 9.05
N ILE A 46 -11.42 14.68 9.30
CA ILE A 46 -12.29 13.50 9.17
C ILE A 46 -13.52 13.60 10.10
N THR A 47 -13.29 13.96 11.36
CA THR A 47 -14.35 14.09 12.37
C THR A 47 -15.19 15.34 12.15
N ALA A 48 -14.59 16.50 11.85
CA ALA A 48 -15.34 17.74 11.59
C ALA A 48 -16.24 17.65 10.35
N PHE A 49 -15.83 16.90 9.33
CA PHE A 49 -16.64 16.66 8.13
C PHE A 49 -17.53 15.41 8.22
N ASN A 50 -17.57 14.73 9.37
CA ASN A 50 -18.36 13.52 9.61
C ASN A 50 -18.10 12.38 8.59
N TRP A 51 -16.87 12.26 8.09
CA TRP A 51 -16.50 11.14 7.21
C TRP A 51 -16.35 9.83 8.00
N ALA A 52 -15.84 9.94 9.22
CA ALA A 52 -15.81 8.87 10.21
C ALA A 52 -15.90 9.43 11.63
N THR A 53 -16.47 8.63 12.53
CA THR A 53 -16.50 8.91 13.96
C THR A 53 -15.15 8.61 14.60
N THR A 54 -14.89 9.14 15.80
CA THR A 54 -13.68 8.81 16.57
C THR A 54 -13.54 7.31 16.82
N GLN A 55 -14.65 6.61 17.11
CA GLN A 55 -14.63 5.16 17.32
C GLN A 55 -14.21 4.41 16.05
N GLU A 56 -14.70 4.84 14.90
CA GLU A 56 -14.31 4.23 13.61
C GLU A 56 -12.86 4.54 13.26
N LEU A 57 -12.35 5.72 13.60
CA LEU A 57 -10.94 6.06 13.46
C LEU A 57 -10.05 5.15 14.31
N ASP A 58 -10.42 4.89 15.56
CA ASP A 58 -9.70 3.96 16.42
C ASP A 58 -9.67 2.54 15.82
N ASP A 59 -10.81 2.06 15.29
CA ASP A 59 -10.90 0.76 14.62
C ASP A 59 -10.04 0.71 13.35
N ILE A 60 -10.05 1.78 12.54
CA ILE A 60 -9.23 1.92 11.33
C ILE A 60 -7.74 1.88 11.67
N LEU A 61 -7.31 2.64 12.69
CA LEU A 61 -5.91 2.69 13.12
C LEU A 61 -5.45 1.33 13.65
N ALA A 62 -6.24 0.71 14.53
CA ALA A 62 -5.94 -0.61 15.08
C ALA A 62 -5.85 -1.68 13.99
N MET A 63 -6.79 -1.69 13.03
CA MET A 63 -6.74 -2.63 11.91
C MET A 63 -5.55 -2.36 11.00
N THR A 64 -5.23 -1.09 10.72
CA THR A 64 -4.09 -0.70 9.86
C THR A 64 -2.77 -1.20 10.43
N VAL A 65 -2.55 -1.07 11.75
CA VAL A 65 -1.33 -1.59 12.42
C VAL A 65 -1.26 -3.11 12.32
N ARG A 66 -2.39 -3.81 12.50
CA ARG A 66 -2.45 -5.28 12.37
C ARG A 66 -2.17 -5.75 10.94
N VAL A 67 -2.73 -5.07 9.95
CA VAL A 67 -2.45 -5.34 8.53
C VAL A 67 -0.98 -5.10 8.24
N ASN A 68 -0.40 -4.00 8.75
CA ASN A 68 1.02 -3.71 8.58
C ASN A 68 1.91 -4.82 9.14
N ASP A 69 1.68 -5.25 10.37
CA ASP A 69 2.45 -6.32 11.02
C ASP A 69 2.39 -7.62 10.20
N TYR A 70 1.18 -8.03 9.79
CA TYR A 70 0.98 -9.23 8.99
C TYR A 70 1.67 -9.15 7.62
N LEU A 71 1.51 -8.04 6.89
CA LEU A 71 2.11 -7.87 5.56
C LEU A 71 3.64 -7.75 5.65
N CYS A 72 4.18 -7.04 6.64
CA CYS A 72 5.62 -6.98 6.89
C CYS A 72 6.21 -8.37 7.13
N GLY A 73 5.56 -9.19 7.96
CA GLY A 73 5.99 -10.58 8.19
C GLY A 73 5.92 -11.43 6.92
N MET A 74 4.82 -11.33 6.18
CA MET A 74 4.60 -12.09 4.95
C MET A 74 5.62 -11.74 3.85
N PHE A 75 5.79 -10.45 3.55
CA PHE A 75 6.74 -10.00 2.51
C PHE A 75 8.19 -10.24 2.96
N GLY A 76 8.50 -9.99 4.23
CA GLY A 76 9.83 -10.25 4.77
C GLY A 76 10.24 -11.72 4.66
N ALA A 77 9.30 -12.66 4.87
CA ALA A 77 9.55 -14.09 4.72
C ALA A 77 9.95 -14.51 3.29
N VAL A 78 9.66 -13.69 2.29
CA VAL A 78 9.99 -13.94 0.88
C VAL A 78 11.01 -12.94 0.32
N GLY A 79 11.74 -12.24 1.18
CA GLY A 79 12.80 -11.32 0.79
C GLY A 79 12.30 -10.03 0.14
N ILE A 80 11.12 -9.57 0.51
CA ILE A 80 10.55 -8.29 0.08
C ILE A 80 10.38 -7.37 1.29
N THR A 81 10.84 -6.14 1.17
CA THR A 81 10.61 -5.05 2.12
C THR A 81 9.30 -4.34 1.77
N LEU A 82 8.35 -4.36 2.70
CA LEU A 82 7.13 -3.54 2.60
C LEU A 82 7.43 -2.09 3.03
N VAL A 83 7.67 -1.23 2.05
CA VAL A 83 8.06 0.18 2.27
C VAL A 83 6.90 0.99 2.81
N ASP A 84 5.76 0.93 2.11
CA ASP A 84 4.49 1.49 2.54
C ASP A 84 3.33 0.86 1.77
N PHE A 85 2.11 1.08 2.24
CA PHE A 85 0.90 0.64 1.54
C PHE A 85 -0.30 1.55 1.80
N LYS A 86 -1.25 1.54 0.86
CA LYS A 86 -2.56 2.18 0.96
C LYS A 86 -3.62 1.10 1.10
N ILE A 87 -4.54 1.29 2.05
CA ILE A 87 -5.76 0.51 2.20
C ILE A 87 -6.93 1.45 2.37
N GLU A 88 -8.12 0.97 2.02
CA GLU A 88 -9.37 1.68 2.15
C GLU A 88 -10.33 0.89 3.04
N PHE A 89 -11.25 1.60 3.68
CA PHE A 89 -12.20 1.00 4.61
C PHE A 89 -13.62 1.32 4.18
N GLY A 90 -14.50 0.34 4.36
CA GLY A 90 -15.94 0.48 4.17
C GLY A 90 -16.70 0.22 5.46
N ARG A 91 -18.02 0.42 5.41
CA ARG A 91 -18.95 0.05 6.46
C ARG A 91 -19.82 -1.09 5.99
N VAL A 92 -19.97 -2.11 6.81
CA VAL A 92 -21.08 -3.08 6.70
C VAL A 92 -22.08 -2.75 7.79
N TRP A 93 -23.36 -2.72 7.43
CA TRP A 93 -24.45 -2.41 8.34
C TRP A 93 -25.20 -3.69 8.73
N GLU A 94 -25.36 -3.89 10.04
CA GLU A 94 -26.28 -4.86 10.64
C GLU A 94 -27.31 -4.09 11.47
N ASN A 95 -28.51 -3.92 10.91
CA ASN A 95 -29.53 -3.03 11.46
C ASN A 95 -28.98 -1.61 11.66
N ASP A 96 -29.06 -1.06 12.87
CA ASP A 96 -28.57 0.28 13.23
C ASP A 96 -27.08 0.31 13.59
N PHE A 97 -26.40 -0.83 13.57
CA PHE A 97 -24.98 -0.93 13.90
C PHE A 97 -24.14 -1.01 12.62
N SER A 98 -23.10 -0.19 12.54
CA SER A 98 -22.10 -0.33 11.48
C SER A 98 -20.82 -0.96 12.04
N ARG A 99 -20.14 -1.70 11.17
CA ARG A 99 -18.81 -2.25 11.42
C ARG A 99 -17.88 -1.79 10.32
N VAL A 100 -16.74 -1.25 10.73
CA VAL A 100 -15.62 -0.94 9.83
C VAL A 100 -15.03 -2.25 9.30
N ILE A 101 -14.87 -2.34 7.99
CA ILE A 101 -14.21 -3.45 7.31
C ILE A 101 -13.10 -2.95 6.38
N LEU A 102 -12.03 -3.73 6.29
CA LEU A 102 -11.02 -3.54 5.25
C LEU A 102 -11.65 -3.83 3.87
N ALA A 103 -11.40 -2.95 2.91
CA ALA A 103 -11.91 -3.04 1.54
C ALA A 103 -10.78 -2.76 0.52
N ASP A 104 -11.16 -2.62 -0.75
CA ASP A 104 -10.27 -2.40 -1.89
C ASP A 104 -9.29 -3.58 -2.11
N GLU A 105 -8.05 -3.29 -2.51
CA GLU A 105 -7.06 -4.31 -2.87
C GLU A 105 -5.73 -4.13 -2.13
N ILE A 106 -5.03 -5.26 -1.94
CA ILE A 106 -3.63 -5.31 -1.53
C ILE A 106 -2.85 -5.91 -2.70
N SER A 107 -2.11 -5.07 -3.40
CA SER A 107 -1.43 -5.39 -4.66
C SER A 107 -0.14 -4.58 -4.79
N PRO A 108 0.74 -4.89 -5.76
CA PRO A 108 1.86 -4.01 -6.11
C PRO A 108 1.44 -2.62 -6.64
N ASP A 109 0.14 -2.41 -6.92
CA ASP A 109 -0.42 -1.09 -7.23
C ASP A 109 -0.63 -0.24 -5.95
N SER A 110 -1.10 -0.88 -4.88
CA SER A 110 -1.41 -0.25 -3.59
C SER A 110 -0.27 -0.33 -2.55
N CYS A 111 0.78 -1.10 -2.81
CA CYS A 111 1.95 -1.27 -1.95
C CYS A 111 3.24 -0.84 -2.66
N ARG A 112 4.17 -0.19 -1.95
CA ARG A 112 5.58 -0.10 -2.38
C ARG A 112 6.35 -1.29 -1.85
N LEU A 113 6.94 -2.07 -2.75
CA LEU A 113 7.56 -3.36 -2.48
C LEU A 113 8.95 -3.34 -3.07
N TRP A 114 9.98 -3.43 -2.22
CA TRP A 114 11.36 -3.45 -2.68
C TRP A 114 12.00 -4.80 -2.38
N ASP A 115 12.85 -5.29 -3.28
CA ASP A 115 13.70 -6.43 -2.99
C ASP A 115 14.61 -6.11 -1.80
N SER A 116 14.59 -6.96 -0.77
CA SER A 116 15.31 -6.69 0.48
C SER A 116 16.83 -6.74 0.33
N THR A 117 17.36 -7.36 -0.74
CA THR A 117 18.80 -7.50 -0.97
C THR A 117 19.32 -6.38 -1.87
N THR A 118 18.61 -6.11 -2.97
CA THR A 118 19.08 -5.17 -4.01
C THR A 118 18.47 -3.77 -3.86
N GLY A 119 17.38 -3.62 -3.12
CA GLY A 119 16.59 -2.39 -3.09
C GLY A 119 15.81 -2.14 -4.39
N GLU A 120 15.77 -3.12 -5.30
CA GLU A 120 15.03 -3.01 -6.56
C GLU A 120 13.52 -2.84 -6.29
N LYS A 121 12.89 -1.90 -7.00
CA LYS A 121 11.45 -1.65 -6.88
C LYS A 121 10.68 -2.72 -7.65
N LEU A 122 9.72 -3.36 -6.99
CA LEU A 122 8.87 -4.44 -7.52
C LEU A 122 7.40 -4.02 -7.67
N ASP A 123 7.13 -2.72 -7.60
CA ASP A 123 5.79 -2.13 -7.53
C ASP A 123 5.54 -1.08 -8.62
N LYS A 124 4.35 -0.45 -8.57
CA LYS A 124 3.92 0.58 -9.53
C LYS A 124 4.86 1.76 -9.67
N ASP A 125 5.77 2.02 -8.73
CA ASP A 125 6.83 3.02 -8.91
C ASP A 125 7.68 2.78 -10.17
N ARG A 126 7.80 1.53 -10.64
CA ARG A 126 8.48 1.25 -11.92
C ARG A 126 7.79 1.93 -13.10
N PHE A 127 6.47 1.94 -13.12
CA PHE A 127 5.70 2.69 -14.11
C PHE A 127 5.82 4.20 -13.87
N ARG A 128 5.68 4.66 -12.62
CA ARG A 128 5.73 6.10 -12.28
C ARG A 128 7.08 6.77 -12.61
N ARG A 129 8.15 5.97 -12.69
CA ARG A 129 9.54 6.44 -12.94
C ARG A 129 10.11 5.92 -14.27
N ASP A 130 9.26 5.44 -15.18
CA ASP A 130 9.66 4.93 -16.50
C ASP A 130 10.81 3.88 -16.46
N MET A 131 10.80 3.01 -15.45
CA MET A 131 11.83 1.98 -15.22
C MET A 131 11.62 0.69 -16.03
N GLY A 132 10.49 0.54 -16.73
CA GLY A 132 10.13 -0.67 -17.46
C GLY A 132 9.78 -1.88 -16.58
N ASP A 133 9.55 -3.03 -17.21
CA ASP A 133 9.41 -4.36 -16.59
C ASP A 133 8.37 -4.46 -15.46
N VAL A 134 7.24 -3.76 -15.61
CA VAL A 134 6.18 -3.69 -14.59
C VAL A 134 5.53 -5.07 -14.41
N ILE A 135 5.20 -5.76 -15.50
CA ILE A 135 4.53 -7.07 -15.48
C ILE A 135 5.45 -8.11 -14.85
N GLU A 136 6.72 -8.10 -15.23
CA GLU A 136 7.77 -8.99 -14.74
C GLU A 136 7.95 -8.81 -13.22
N SER A 137 7.94 -7.56 -12.75
CA SER A 137 8.05 -7.26 -11.32
C SER A 137 6.85 -7.78 -10.52
N TYR A 138 5.63 -7.64 -11.06
CA TYR A 138 4.42 -8.13 -10.40
C TYR A 138 4.40 -9.66 -10.40
N THR A 139 4.85 -10.27 -11.49
CA THR A 139 5.04 -11.71 -11.64
C THR A 139 6.06 -12.21 -10.61
N GLU A 140 7.16 -11.49 -10.38
CA GLU A 140 8.16 -11.84 -9.38
C GLU A 140 7.59 -11.80 -7.95
N VAL A 141 6.79 -10.79 -7.61
CA VAL A 141 6.07 -10.75 -6.32
C VAL A 141 5.15 -11.96 -6.18
N ALA A 142 4.35 -12.27 -7.20
CA ALA A 142 3.44 -13.42 -7.19
C ALA A 142 4.19 -14.76 -7.10
N ARG A 143 5.35 -14.88 -7.76
CA ARG A 143 6.23 -16.05 -7.71
C ARG A 143 6.74 -16.29 -6.29
N ARG A 144 7.25 -15.23 -5.66
CA ARG A 144 7.82 -15.28 -4.30
C ARG A 144 6.76 -15.62 -3.26
N LEU A 145 5.55 -15.10 -3.42
CA LEU A 145 4.41 -15.43 -2.58
C LEU A 145 3.81 -16.83 -2.86
N GLY A 146 4.24 -17.51 -3.92
CA GLY A 146 3.75 -18.84 -4.28
C GLY A 146 2.29 -18.86 -4.76
N ILE A 147 1.77 -17.74 -5.27
CA ILE A 147 0.36 -17.58 -5.67
C ILE A 147 0.13 -17.67 -7.17
N MET A 148 1.19 -17.84 -7.97
CA MET A 148 1.04 -18.15 -9.38
C MET A 148 0.50 -19.57 -9.56
N LYS A 149 -0.70 -19.68 -10.14
CA LYS A 149 -1.15 -20.91 -10.79
C LYS A 149 -0.49 -20.99 -12.17
N ASP A 150 -0.21 -22.20 -12.66
CA ASP A 150 0.51 -22.50 -13.91
C ASP A 150 0.39 -21.37 -14.96
N MET A 151 1.53 -20.80 -15.35
CA MET A 151 1.60 -19.67 -16.27
C MET A 151 0.76 -19.95 -17.53
N PRO A 152 -0.17 -19.05 -17.93
CA PRO A 152 -0.61 -19.04 -19.31
C PRO A 152 0.65 -18.83 -20.16
N THR A 153 0.85 -19.69 -21.16
CA THR A 153 1.95 -19.58 -22.11
C THR A 153 1.99 -18.15 -22.64
N VAL A 154 2.99 -17.38 -22.21
CA VAL A 154 3.23 -16.05 -22.78
C VAL A 154 3.50 -16.29 -24.25
N ILE A 155 2.55 -15.91 -25.11
CA ILE A 155 2.75 -15.93 -26.55
C ILE A 155 3.87 -14.91 -26.78
N GLN A 156 5.07 -15.40 -27.06
CA GLN A 156 6.17 -14.59 -27.59
C GLN A 156 5.64 -13.90 -28.84
N GLY A 157 5.34 -12.60 -28.71
CA GLY A 157 4.96 -11.75 -29.82
C GLY A 157 6.02 -11.85 -30.91
N GLY A 158 5.57 -12.25 -32.10
CA GLY A 158 6.41 -12.70 -33.20
C GLY A 158 7.38 -11.64 -33.72
N LEU A 159 8.62 -12.08 -33.93
CA LEU A 159 9.51 -11.54 -34.94
C LEU A 159 9.32 -12.38 -36.21
N HIS A 160 8.45 -11.93 -37.10
CA HIS A 160 8.49 -12.21 -38.54
C HIS A 160 7.83 -11.05 -39.30
#